data_AF-A0A8H5HMK3-F1
#
_entry.id   AF-A0A8H5HMK3-F1
#
_cell.length_a   1.000
_cell.length_b   1.000
_cell.length_c   1.000
_cell.angle_alpha   90.00
_cell.angle_beta   90.00
_cell.angle_gamma   90.00
#
_symmetry.space_group_name_H-M   'P 1'
#
loop_
_entity.id
_entity.type
_entity.pdbx_description
1 polymer ?
#
loop_
_entity_poly.entity_id
_entity_poly.type
_entity_poly.pdbx_seq_one_letter_code
_entity_poly.pdbx_strand_id
1 'polypeptide(L)'
;MASKPEQPTRKSSIDEETRQKLEKRLSARPDKKDLVERNVLKGTPSNHAAYYDMLMIEILLTDDKGVAPRLIATREKLERSQLEVKLDHALQQRPKADELVKGGILTEEEAPPA
;
A
#
# COMPACT_ATOMS: atom_id res chain seq x y z
N MET A 1 -31.95 -46.12 -35.29
CA MET A 1 -31.16 -44.88 -35.34
C MET A 1 -31.50 -44.06 -34.11
N ALA A 2 -30.63 -44.01 -33.09
CA ALA A 2 -30.88 -43.23 -31.88
C ALA A 2 -30.26 -41.83 -32.03
N SER A 3 -31.10 -40.79 -32.02
CA SER A 3 -30.67 -39.40 -32.11
C SER A 3 -30.04 -38.95 -30.78
N LYS A 4 -28.82 -38.41 -30.87
CA LYS A 4 -28.03 -37.86 -29.76
C LYS A 4 -28.79 -36.71 -29.08
N PRO A 5 -28.92 -36.69 -27.74
CA PRO A 5 -29.64 -35.63 -27.05
C PRO A 5 -28.91 -34.29 -27.19
N GLU A 6 -29.68 -33.23 -27.43
CA GLU A 6 -29.23 -31.84 -27.59
C GLU A 6 -28.42 -31.40 -26.36
N GLN A 7 -27.19 -30.93 -26.58
CA GLN A 7 -26.36 -30.44 -25.47
C GLN A 7 -26.85 -29.06 -24.99
N PRO A 8 -26.90 -28.82 -23.67
CA PRO A 8 -27.36 -27.55 -23.13
C PRO A 8 -26.38 -26.42 -23.50
N THR A 9 -26.81 -25.49 -24.36
CA THR A 9 -26.08 -24.26 -24.66
C THR A 9 -26.17 -23.32 -23.46
N ARG A 10 -25.02 -22.89 -22.92
CA ARG A 10 -24.95 -21.90 -21.83
C ARG A 10 -25.49 -20.56 -22.34
N LYS A 11 -26.73 -20.20 -21.99
CA LYS A 11 -27.24 -18.84 -22.22
C LYS A 11 -26.42 -17.86 -21.37
N SER A 12 -26.06 -16.70 -21.92
CA SER A 12 -25.51 -15.61 -21.12
C SER A 12 -26.56 -15.21 -20.08
N SER A 13 -26.30 -15.48 -18.81
CA SER A 13 -27.25 -15.32 -17.70
C SER A 13 -27.54 -13.85 -17.33
N ILE A 14 -27.23 -12.90 -18.20
CA ILE A 14 -27.21 -11.46 -17.88
C ILE A 14 -28.13 -10.73 -18.85
N ASP A 15 -29.04 -9.96 -18.27
CA ASP A 15 -29.96 -9.08 -18.97
C ASP A 15 -29.22 -7.91 -19.64
N GLU A 16 -29.71 -7.45 -20.80
CA GLU A 16 -29.08 -6.41 -21.63
C GLU A 16 -28.92 -5.10 -20.85
N GLU A 17 -29.93 -4.75 -20.03
CA GLU A 17 -29.89 -3.56 -19.16
C GLU A 17 -28.73 -3.65 -18.15
N THR A 18 -28.47 -4.85 -17.62
CA THR A 18 -27.36 -5.09 -16.69
C THR A 18 -26.01 -4.94 -17.38
N ARG A 19 -25.89 -5.36 -18.65
CA ARG A 19 -24.66 -5.19 -19.43
C ARG A 19 -24.35 -3.71 -19.67
N GLN A 20 -25.35 -2.93 -20.09
CA GLN A 20 -25.19 -1.50 -20.33
C GLN A 20 -24.81 -0.73 -19.05
N LYS A 21 -25.41 -1.07 -17.91
CA LYS A 21 -25.04 -0.50 -16.60
C LYS A 21 -23.59 -0.83 -16.21
N LEU A 22 -23.13 -2.05 -16.49
CA LEU A 22 -21.76 -2.46 -16.21
C LEU A 22 -20.75 -1.72 -17.08
N GLU A 23 -21.00 -1.64 -18.39
CA GLU A 23 -20.15 -0.91 -19.34
C GLU A 23 -19.98 0.56 -18.92
N LYS A 24 -21.08 1.23 -18.54
CA LYS A 24 -21.06 2.60 -18.03
C LYS A 24 -20.21 2.77 -16.75
N ARG A 25 -20.19 1.77 -15.86
CA ARG A 25 -19.37 1.80 -14.63
C ARG A 25 -17.90 1.53 -14.92
N LEU A 26 -17.61 0.63 -15.87
CA LEU A 26 -16.25 0.31 -16.27
C LEU A 26 -15.58 1.47 -17.01
N SER A 27 -16.33 2.26 -17.79
CA SER A 27 -15.80 3.45 -18.46
C SER A 27 -15.39 4.56 -17.49
N ALA A 28 -16.01 4.62 -16.30
CA ALA A 28 -15.70 5.59 -15.25
C ALA A 28 -14.69 5.06 -14.22
N ARG A 29 -14.07 3.89 -14.47
CA ARG A 29 -13.16 3.25 -13.53
C ARG A 29 -11.85 4.05 -13.40
N PRO A 30 -11.46 4.48 -12.19
CA PRO A 30 -10.16 5.11 -11.96
C PRO A 30 -8.98 4.14 -12.17
N ASP A 31 -7.83 4.69 -12.54
CA ASP A 31 -6.61 3.90 -12.75
C ASP A 31 -6.04 3.37 -11.43
N LYS A 32 -5.26 2.28 -11.52
CA LYS A 32 -4.60 1.68 -10.35
C LYS A 32 -3.73 2.70 -9.59
N LYS A 33 -3.06 3.60 -10.31
CA LYS A 33 -2.19 4.64 -9.75
C LYS A 33 -3.00 5.62 -8.90
N ASP A 34 -4.11 6.13 -9.43
CA ASP A 34 -5.01 7.05 -8.72
C ASP A 34 -5.54 6.45 -7.43
N LEU A 35 -5.88 5.15 -7.44
CA LEU A 35 -6.35 4.45 -6.25
C LEU A 35 -5.25 4.31 -5.19
N VAL A 36 -3.99 4.16 -5.61
CA VAL A 36 -2.83 4.14 -4.72
C VAL A 36 -2.56 5.51 -4.10
N GLU A 37 -2.59 6.57 -4.91
CA GLU A 37 -2.39 7.94 -4.44
C GLU A 37 -3.49 8.39 -3.48
N ARG A 38 -4.73 7.92 -3.69
CA ARG A 38 -5.86 8.18 -2.77
C ARG A 38 -5.86 7.26 -1.55
N ASN A 39 -4.83 6.46 -1.32
CA ASN A 39 -4.73 5.47 -0.25
C ASN A 39 -5.89 4.45 -0.21
N VAL A 40 -6.63 4.30 -1.31
CA VAL A 40 -7.71 3.31 -1.45
C VAL A 40 -7.10 1.93 -1.73
N LEU A 41 -6.07 1.90 -2.58
CA LEU A 41 -5.28 0.71 -2.86
C LEU A 41 -3.89 0.87 -2.26
N LYS A 42 -3.33 -0.22 -1.73
CA LYS A 42 -1.94 -0.20 -1.27
C LYS A 42 -1.01 -0.35 -2.47
N GLY A 43 -0.13 0.63 -2.64
CA GLY A 43 0.85 0.64 -3.71
C GLY A 43 1.85 -0.49 -3.57
N THR A 44 2.34 -0.97 -4.71
CA THR A 44 3.62 -1.67 -4.74
C THR A 44 4.67 -0.57 -4.52
N PRO A 45 5.70 -0.78 -3.68
CA PRO A 45 6.69 0.26 -3.44
C PRO A 45 7.57 0.40 -4.69
N SER A 46 7.07 1.08 -5.72
CA SER A 46 7.77 1.29 -6.98
C SER A 46 8.93 2.29 -6.83
N ASN A 47 9.14 2.86 -5.63
CA ASN A 47 10.19 3.81 -5.31
C ASN A 47 11.21 3.28 -4.27
N HIS A 48 11.24 1.98 -3.97
CA HIS A 48 12.29 1.41 -3.10
C HIS A 48 13.47 0.85 -3.90
N ALA A 49 13.93 1.59 -4.90
CA ALA A 49 15.14 1.26 -5.66
C ALA A 49 16.42 1.91 -5.10
N ALA A 50 16.37 2.56 -3.93
CA ALA A 50 17.51 3.36 -3.45
C ALA A 50 17.88 3.20 -1.96
N TYR A 51 17.37 2.19 -1.23
CA TYR A 51 17.76 1.99 0.18
C TYR A 51 17.79 0.51 0.59
N TYR A 52 18.91 -0.16 0.26
CA TYR A 52 19.48 -1.44 0.75
C TYR A 52 18.57 -2.70 0.66
N ASP A 53 18.88 -3.80 -0.04
CA ASP A 53 20.13 -4.51 -0.42
C ASP A 53 20.99 -5.10 0.72
N MET A 54 20.40 -5.39 1.87
CA MET A 54 21.04 -6.32 2.82
C MET A 54 20.03 -7.27 3.48
N LEU A 55 20.13 -8.53 3.06
CA LEU A 55 19.37 -9.74 3.44
C LEU A 55 17.92 -9.85 2.93
N MET A 56 17.80 -10.43 1.73
CA MET A 56 16.58 -11.08 1.25
C MET A 56 16.04 -12.07 2.29
N ILE A 57 14.79 -11.88 2.70
CA ILE A 57 13.90 -13.02 2.94
C ILE A 57 13.09 -13.17 1.66
N GLU A 58 13.52 -14.14 0.87
CA GLU A 58 12.91 -14.60 -0.36
C GLU A 58 11.51 -15.17 -0.06
N ILE A 59 10.47 -14.33 -0.14
CA ILE A 59 9.09 -14.81 -0.16
C ILE A 59 8.52 -14.54 -1.55
N LEU A 60 8.63 -15.59 -2.36
CA LEU A 60 7.77 -15.93 -3.47
C LEU A 60 6.29 -15.64 -3.16
N LEU A 61 5.61 -14.87 -4.01
CA LEU A 61 4.62 -15.43 -4.95
C LEU A 61 3.88 -14.36 -5.76
N THR A 62 3.94 -14.58 -7.08
CA THR A 62 3.16 -14.04 -8.21
C THR A 62 3.52 -12.66 -8.76
N ASP A 63 3.48 -12.63 -10.10
CA ASP A 63 4.32 -11.81 -10.96
C ASP A 63 4.08 -10.29 -10.87
N ASP A 64 5.14 -9.53 -11.13
CA ASP A 64 5.22 -8.06 -11.25
C ASP A 64 4.99 -7.20 -9.99
N LYS A 65 5.81 -7.41 -8.95
CA LYS A 65 6.18 -6.42 -7.90
C LYS A 65 5.14 -6.22 -6.79
N GLY A 66 5.08 -7.03 -5.72
CA GLY A 66 4.31 -6.63 -4.52
C GLY A 66 4.09 -7.72 -3.46
N VAL A 67 3.73 -7.29 -2.24
CA VAL A 67 3.29 -8.20 -1.17
C VAL A 67 1.89 -8.71 -1.49
N ALA A 68 1.69 -10.03 -1.35
CA ALA A 68 0.39 -10.66 -1.60
C ALA A 68 -0.73 -9.96 -0.80
N PRO A 69 -1.94 -9.76 -1.37
CA PRO A 69 -3.02 -9.03 -0.69
C PRO A 69 -3.34 -9.53 0.72
N ARG A 70 -3.21 -10.84 0.94
CA ARG A 70 -3.44 -11.48 2.25
C ARG A 70 -2.39 -11.11 3.32
N LEU A 71 -1.20 -10.68 2.91
CA LEU A 71 -0.07 -10.37 3.80
C LEU A 71 0.14 -8.86 4.02
N ILE A 72 -0.65 -8.01 3.38
CA ILE A 72 -0.54 -6.55 3.53
C ILE A 72 -0.76 -6.14 4.99
N ALA A 73 -1.82 -6.65 5.62
CA ALA A 73 -2.15 -6.30 6.99
C ALA A 73 -1.08 -6.77 8.00
N THR A 74 -0.48 -7.94 7.78
CA THR A 74 0.60 -8.45 8.64
C THR A 74 1.89 -7.66 8.45
N ARG A 75 2.21 -7.27 7.22
CA ARG A 75 3.32 -6.37 6.91
C ARG A 75 3.14 -5.01 7.61
N GLU A 76 1.99 -4.37 7.47
CA GLU A 76 1.73 -3.05 8.08
C GLU A 76 1.83 -3.11 9.61
N LYS A 77 1.33 -4.21 10.21
CA LYS A 77 1.47 -4.43 11.65
C LYS A 77 2.94 -4.52 12.07
N LEU A 78 3.76 -5.22 11.29
CA LEU A 78 5.20 -5.32 11.55
C LEU A 78 5.91 -3.97 11.36
N GLU A 79 5.66 -3.28 10.25
CA GLU A 79 6.24 -1.96 9.96
C GLU A 79 5.89 -0.95 11.06
N ARG A 80 4.64 -0.94 11.51
CA ARG A 80 4.20 -0.10 12.63
C ARG A 80 4.98 -0.41 13.91
N SER A 81 5.09 -1.67 14.28
CA SER A 81 5.84 -2.07 15.48
C SER A 81 7.33 -1.68 15.39
N GLN A 82 7.94 -1.82 14.22
CA GLN A 82 9.32 -1.37 14.00
C GLN A 82 9.46 0.16 14.12
N LEU A 83 8.50 0.92 13.60
CA LEU A 83 8.49 2.38 13.72
C LEU A 83 8.26 2.83 15.16
N GLU A 84 7.39 2.15 15.91
CA GLU A 84 7.16 2.41 17.34
C GLU A 84 8.47 2.26 18.13
N VAL A 85 9.19 1.14 17.95
CA VAL A 85 10.49 0.93 18.62
C VAL A 85 11.52 1.99 18.23
N LYS A 86 11.60 2.35 16.94
CA LYS A 86 12.52 3.39 16.47
C LYS A 86 12.19 4.76 17.05
N LEU A 87 10.91 5.10 17.11
CA LEU A 87 10.43 6.35 17.67
C LEU A 87 10.74 6.42 19.16
N ASP A 88 10.43 5.37 19.91
CA ASP A 88 10.70 5.31 21.35
C ASP A 88 12.20 5.53 21.65
N HIS A 89 13.07 4.85 20.91
CA HIS A 89 14.52 5.04 21.03
C HIS A 89 14.95 6.48 20.70
N ALA A 90 14.42 7.06 19.61
CA ALA A 90 14.74 8.44 19.23
C ALA A 90 14.25 9.47 20.26
N LEU A 91 13.11 9.20 20.91
CA LEU A 91 12.57 10.05 21.96
C LEU A 91 13.40 10.01 23.25
N GLN A 92 13.95 8.85 23.60
CA GLN A 92 14.86 8.72 24.74
C GLN A 92 16.14 9.54 24.55
N GLN A 93 16.64 9.61 23.31
CA GLN A 93 17.84 10.36 22.94
C GLN A 93 17.54 11.79 22.47
N ARG A 94 16.31 12.28 22.68
CA ARG A 94 15.88 13.59 22.19
C ARG A 94 16.70 14.71 22.86
N PRO A 95 17.48 15.50 22.10
CA PRO A 95 18.23 16.63 22.66
C PRO A 95 17.30 17.70 23.21
N LYS A 96 17.75 18.43 24.24
CA LYS A 96 17.01 19.58 24.79
C LYS A 96 17.16 20.80 23.89
N ALA A 97 16.20 21.73 23.98
CA ALA A 97 16.22 22.95 23.18
C ALA A 97 17.54 23.73 23.36
N ASP A 98 18.04 23.83 24.60
CA ASP A 98 19.30 24.51 24.92
C ASP A 98 20.53 23.89 24.22
N GLU A 99 20.54 22.56 24.09
CA GLU A 99 21.61 21.83 23.39
C GLU A 99 21.56 22.11 21.88
N LEU A 100 20.35 22.30 21.33
CA LEU A 100 20.15 22.67 19.93
C LEU A 100 20.54 24.13 19.67
N VAL A 101 20.28 25.04 20.62
CA VAL A 101 20.77 26.43 20.56
C VAL A 101 22.30 26.46 20.58
N LYS A 102 22.92 25.72 21.50
CA LYS A 102 24.38 25.58 21.57
C LYS A 102 24.96 24.96 20.29
N GLY A 103 24.24 24.04 19.67
CA GLY A 103 24.60 23.43 18.39
C GLY A 103 24.39 24.34 17.17
N GLY A 104 23.83 25.54 17.34
CA GLY A 104 23.51 26.46 16.24
C GLY A 104 22.35 25.98 15.35
N ILE A 105 21.57 25.00 15.81
CA ILE A 105 20.42 24.45 15.10
C ILE A 105 19.15 25.28 15.39
N LEU A 106 19.03 25.80 16.63
CA LEU A 106 17.90 26.62 17.07
C LEU A 106 18.38 28.03 17.45
N THR A 107 17.56 29.05 17.20
CA THR A 107 17.82 30.41 17.66
C THR A 107 17.24 30.63 19.06
N GLU A 108 17.82 31.53 19.86
CA GLU A 108 17.37 31.78 21.24
C GLU A 108 15.93 32.30 21.33
N GLU A 109 15.44 32.97 20.29
CA GLU A 109 14.07 33.52 20.20
C GLU A 109 13.03 32.46 19.81
N GLU A 110 13.46 31.38 19.15
CA GLU A 110 12.61 30.28 18.67
C GLU A 110 12.53 29.11 19.67
N ALA A 111 13.33 29.16 20.74
CA ALA A 111 13.25 28.21 21.84
C ALA A 111 11.93 28.39 22.60
N PRO A 112 11.19 27.30 22.90
CA PRO A 112 9.93 27.39 23.64
C PRO A 112 10.17 28.03 25.02
N PRO A 113 9.25 28.91 25.50
CA PRO A 113 9.39 29.50 26.83
C PRO A 113 9.41 28.39 27.88
N ALA A 114 10.35 28.52 28.82
CA ALA A 114 10.62 27.55 29.90
C ALA A 114 9.40 27.25 30.78
#